data_AF-A0A3C1J8S6-F1
#
_entry.id   AF-A0A3C1J8S6-F1
#
_cell.length_a   1.000
_cell.length_b   1.000
_cell.length_c   1.000
_cell.angle_alpha   90.00
_cell.angle_beta   90.00
_cell.angle_gamma   90.00
#
_symmetry.space_group_name_H-M   'P 1'
#
loop_
_entity.id
_entity.type
_entity.pdbx_description
1 polymer ?
#
loop_
_entity_poly.entity_id
_entity_poly.type
_entity_poly.pdbx_seq_one_letter_code
_entity_poly.pdbx_strand_id
1 'polypeptide(L)'
;MKLEVRNIGVGSLVASSLPLVIFCLALLGGVVTFMVIPNAQLVPMSFGQKLLSVGLYALLYVVIATAVLVFTAFVYNILTGVLGLRGVTLDIEEIHQD
;
A
#
# COMPACT_ATOMS: atom_id res chain seq x y z
N MET A 1 12.92 25.03 -6.82
CA MET A 1 11.59 25.66 -6.65
C MET A 1 10.88 25.01 -5.46
N LYS A 2 10.09 25.76 -4.66
CA LYS A 2 9.30 25.20 -3.55
C LYS A 2 7.89 24.87 -4.04
N LEU A 3 7.54 23.59 -4.13
CA LEU A 3 6.22 23.11 -4.54
C LEU A 3 5.45 22.61 -3.31
N GLU A 4 4.17 22.99 -3.20
CA GLU A 4 3.29 22.53 -2.12
C GLU A 4 2.25 21.54 -2.68
N VAL A 5 2.32 20.29 -2.25
CA VAL A 5 1.38 19.25 -2.68
C VAL A 5 0.13 19.34 -1.80
N ARG A 6 -0.88 20.08 -2.25
CA ARG A 6 -2.12 20.29 -1.48
C ARG A 6 -3.22 19.27 -1.77
N ASN A 7 -3.07 18.46 -2.81
CA ASN A 7 -4.08 17.48 -3.20
C ASN A 7 -3.41 16.21 -3.74
N ILE A 8 -3.85 15.06 -3.24
CA ILE A 8 -3.43 13.73 -3.70
C ILE A 8 -4.58 13.12 -4.51
N GLY A 9 -4.33 12.86 -5.79
CA GLY A 9 -5.30 12.20 -6.66
C GLY A 9 -5.47 10.72 -6.27
N VAL A 10 -6.69 10.30 -5.98
CA VAL A 10 -6.99 8.89 -5.63
C VAL A 10 -6.53 7.92 -6.73
N GLY A 11 -6.66 8.33 -8.00
CA GLY A 11 -6.20 7.53 -9.14
C GLY A 11 -4.69 7.26 -9.13
N SER A 12 -3.86 8.17 -8.63
CA SER A 12 -2.41 7.95 -8.56
C SER A 12 -2.02 6.92 -7.51
N LEU A 13 -2.85 6.68 -6.50
CA LEU A 13 -2.59 5.67 -5.48
C LEU A 13 -2.99 4.27 -5.96
N VAL A 14 -4.12 4.17 -6.66
CA VAL A 14 -4.68 2.88 -7.08
C VAL A 14 -4.11 2.40 -8.42
N ALA A 15 -3.83 3.31 -9.36
CA ALA A 15 -3.29 2.96 -10.67
C ALA A 15 -1.75 3.05 -10.75
N SER A 16 -1.05 3.12 -9.61
CA SER A 16 0.41 3.10 -9.56
C SER A 16 0.97 1.69 -9.39
N SER A 17 2.30 1.58 -9.32
CA SER A 17 2.99 0.36 -8.92
C SER A 17 2.79 0.00 -7.46
N LEU A 18 2.25 0.90 -6.62
CA LEU A 18 2.16 0.71 -5.17
C LEU A 18 1.30 -0.53 -4.78
N PRO A 19 0.09 -0.76 -5.33
CA PRO A 19 -0.68 -1.96 -5.02
C PRO A 19 0.03 -3.26 -5.44
N LEU A 20 0.79 -3.22 -6.54
CA LEU A 20 1.57 -4.37 -7.00
C LEU A 20 2.74 -4.67 -6.05
N VAL A 21 3.44 -3.64 -5.57
CA VAL A 21 4.50 -3.81 -4.57
C VAL A 21 3.92 -4.41 -3.29
N ILE A 22 2.78 -3.87 -2.82
CA ILE A 22 2.07 -4.40 -1.65
C ILE A 22 1.67 -5.87 -1.87
N PHE A 23 1.20 -6.22 -3.07
CA PHE A 23 0.85 -7.60 -3.41
C PHE A 23 2.06 -8.54 -3.30
N CYS A 24 3.20 -8.16 -3.88
CA CYS A 24 4.43 -8.94 -3.80
C CYS A 24 4.91 -9.12 -2.36
N LEU A 25 4.88 -8.04 -1.56
CA LEU A 25 5.22 -8.11 -0.14
C LEU A 25 4.24 -8.99 0.64
N ALA A 26 2.95 -8.92 0.33
CA ALA A 26 1.94 -9.75 0.97
C ALA A 26 2.06 -11.23 0.56
N LEU A 27 2.49 -11.54 -0.67
CA LEU A 27 2.83 -12.91 -1.07
C LEU A 27 4.00 -13.45 -0.24
N LEU A 28 5.08 -12.67 -0.08
CA LEU A 28 6.22 -13.06 0.75
C LEU A 28 5.79 -13.27 2.21
N GLY A 29 5.02 -12.33 2.78
CA GLY A 29 4.49 -12.45 4.13
C GLY A 29 3.55 -13.65 4.30
N GLY A 30 2.73 -13.93 3.30
CA GLY A 30 1.85 -15.09 3.26
C GLY A 30 2.65 -16.40 3.25
N VAL A 31 3.66 -16.53 2.39
CA VAL A 31 4.54 -17.71 2.36
C VAL A 31 5.19 -17.92 3.73
N VAL A 32 5.74 -16.87 4.33
CA VAL A 32 6.34 -16.96 5.67
C VAL A 32 5.31 -17.43 6.70
N THR A 33 4.11 -16.85 6.68
CA THR A 33 3.05 -17.14 7.67
C THR A 33 2.47 -18.55 7.52
N PHE A 34 2.22 -19.00 6.29
CA PHE A 34 1.49 -20.25 6.04
C PHE A 34 2.37 -21.47 5.78
N MET A 35 3.62 -21.26 5.33
CA MET A 35 4.53 -22.34 4.93
C MET A 35 5.77 -22.46 5.83
N VAL A 36 6.29 -21.35 6.35
CA VAL A 36 7.58 -21.35 7.08
C VAL A 36 7.37 -21.40 8.59
N ILE A 37 6.49 -20.55 9.13
CA ILE A 37 6.26 -20.48 10.57
C ILE A 37 5.35 -21.62 11.00
N PRO A 38 5.77 -22.49 11.94
CA PRO A 38 4.93 -23.56 12.45
C PRO A 38 3.75 -22.98 13.23
N ASN A 39 2.54 -23.33 12.82
CA ASN A 39 1.30 -22.93 13.47
C ASN A 39 0.38 -24.16 13.63
N ALA A 40 -0.06 -24.43 14.86
CA ALA A 40 -0.94 -25.55 15.20
C ALA A 40 -2.25 -25.58 14.39
N GLN A 41 -2.77 -24.41 14.01
CA GLN A 41 -3.97 -24.29 13.18
C GLN A 41 -3.74 -24.69 11.71
N LEU A 42 -2.49 -24.63 11.24
CA LEU A 42 -2.11 -24.96 9.86
C LEU A 42 -1.57 -26.39 9.71
N VAL A 43 -1.33 -27.09 10.82
CA VAL A 43 -0.89 -28.51 10.82
C VAL A 43 -1.84 -29.43 10.06
N PRO A 44 -3.18 -29.37 10.25
CA PRO A 44 -4.08 -30.27 9.53
C PRO A 44 -4.29 -29.90 8.05
N MET A 45 -3.76 -28.75 7.59
CA MET A 45 -3.98 -28.27 6.24
C MET A 45 -3.01 -28.93 5.25
N SER A 46 -3.55 -29.38 4.12
CA SER A 46 -2.75 -29.88 3.01
C SER A 46 -1.92 -28.74 2.38
N PHE A 47 -0.86 -29.10 1.66
CA PHE A 47 -0.02 -28.11 0.97
C PHE A 47 -0.82 -27.21 0.01
N GLY A 48 -1.77 -27.79 -0.74
CA GLY A 48 -2.64 -27.03 -1.64
C GLY A 48 -3.52 -26.03 -0.90
N GLN A 49 -4.05 -26.39 0.27
CA GLN A 49 -4.83 -25.46 1.10
C GLN A 49 -3.96 -24.32 1.62
N LYS A 50 -2.72 -24.60 2.05
CA LYS A 50 -1.77 -23.56 2.46
C LYS A 50 -1.44 -22.61 1.31
N LEU A 51 -1.22 -23.13 0.10
CA LEU A 51 -0.93 -22.30 -1.07
C LEU A 51 -2.10 -21.39 -1.43
N LEU A 52 -3.33 -21.92 -1.38
CA LEU A 52 -4.54 -21.12 -1.55
C LEU A 52 -4.65 -20.02 -0.48
N SER A 53 -4.33 -20.33 0.78
CA SER A 53 -4.32 -19.35 1.87
C SER A 53 -3.31 -18.22 1.63
N VAL A 54 -2.12 -18.51 1.10
CA VAL A 54 -1.15 -17.48 0.70
C VAL A 54 -1.74 -16.52 -0.33
N GLY A 55 -2.39 -17.05 -1.37
CA GLY A 55 -3.02 -16.24 -2.41
C GLY A 55 -4.16 -15.37 -1.88
N LEU A 56 -5.07 -15.96 -1.10
CA LEU A 56 -6.18 -15.23 -0.48
C LEU A 56 -5.71 -14.16 0.51
N TYR A 57 -4.68 -14.47 1.30
CA TYR A 57 -4.03 -13.52 2.18
C TYR A 57 -3.48 -12.33 1.40
N ALA A 58 -2.71 -12.58 0.34
CA ALA A 58 -2.10 -11.52 -0.45
C ALA A 58 -3.15 -10.62 -1.12
N LEU A 59 -4.21 -11.21 -1.68
CA LEU A 59 -5.31 -10.47 -2.28
C LEU A 59 -6.03 -9.60 -1.26
N LEU A 60 -6.41 -10.17 -0.12
CA LEU A 60 -7.09 -9.43 0.95
C LEU A 60 -6.22 -8.28 1.47
N TYR A 61 -4.93 -8.54 1.65
CA TYR A 61 -4.00 -7.55 2.16
C TYR A 61 -3.87 -6.35 1.22
N VAL A 62 -3.80 -6.57 -0.09
CA VAL A 62 -3.78 -5.48 -1.08
C VAL A 62 -5.05 -4.66 -1.03
N VAL A 63 -6.22 -5.31 -0.98
CA VAL A 63 -7.52 -4.62 -0.91
C VAL A 63 -7.61 -3.75 0.34
N ILE A 64 -7.24 -4.29 1.50
CA ILE A 64 -7.26 -3.52 2.76
C ILE A 64 -6.24 -2.37 2.71
N ALA A 65 -5.01 -2.64 2.27
CA ALA A 65 -3.97 -1.62 2.23
C ALA A 65 -4.32 -0.48 1.26
N THR A 66 -4.86 -0.80 0.08
CA THR A 66 -5.34 0.21 -0.87
C THR A 66 -6.51 0.99 -0.32
N ALA A 67 -7.48 0.35 0.34
CA ALA A 67 -8.57 1.07 1.00
C ALA A 67 -8.06 2.06 2.06
N VAL A 68 -7.08 1.65 2.88
CA VAL A 68 -6.45 2.53 3.88
C VAL A 68 -5.71 3.70 3.23
N LEU A 69 -4.98 3.46 2.14
CA LEU A 69 -4.27 4.52 1.41
C LEU A 69 -5.25 5.53 0.81
N VAL A 70 -6.32 5.07 0.19
CA VAL A 70 -7.38 5.93 -0.38
C VAL A 70 -8.04 6.75 0.73
N PHE A 71 -8.38 6.12 1.85
CA PHE A 71 -8.96 6.82 2.99
C PHE A 71 -8.01 7.88 3.56
N THR A 72 -6.72 7.55 3.68
CA THR A 72 -5.70 8.48 4.16
C THR A 72 -5.57 9.69 3.23
N ALA A 73 -5.57 9.46 1.92
CA ALA A 73 -5.54 10.54 0.93
C ALA A 73 -6.79 11.41 0.97
N PHE A 74 -7.96 10.80 1.18
CA PHE A 74 -9.21 11.53 1.40
C PHE A 74 -9.14 12.45 2.62
N VAL A 75 -8.67 11.93 3.76
CA VAL A 75 -8.48 12.73 4.98
C VAL A 75 -7.46 13.86 4.75
N TYR A 76 -6.34 13.56 4.09
CA TYR A 76 -5.33 14.56 3.74
C TYR A 76 -5.94 15.70 2.91
N ASN A 77 -6.68 15.36 1.86
CA ASN A 77 -7.31 16.33 0.96
C ASN A 77 -8.36 17.19 1.68
N ILE A 78 -9.10 16.65 2.65
CA ILE A 78 -10.01 17.45 3.49
C ILE A 78 -9.21 18.46 4.31
N LEU A 79 -8.16 18.00 4.99
CA LEU A 79 -7.35 18.84 5.88
C LEU A 79 -6.68 19.99 5.11
N THR A 80 -6.10 19.72 3.94
CA THR A 80 -5.36 20.71 3.15
C THR A 80 -6.22 21.55 2.23
N GLY A 81 -7.29 20.96 1.68
CA GLY A 81 -8.18 21.57 0.71
C GLY A 81 -9.34 22.34 1.34
N VAL A 82 -10.00 21.76 2.34
CA VAL A 82 -11.21 22.35 2.97
C VAL A 82 -10.84 23.19 4.19
N LEU A 83 -9.98 22.67 5.07
CA LEU A 83 -9.62 23.33 6.32
C LEU A 83 -8.43 24.30 6.19
N GLY A 84 -7.83 24.39 5.00
CA GLY A 84 -6.76 25.34 4.70
C GLY A 84 -5.44 25.07 5.44
N LEU A 85 -5.25 23.86 5.97
CA LEU A 85 -3.96 23.48 6.54
C LEU A 85 -2.90 23.39 5.44
N ARG A 86 -1.65 23.68 5.81
CA ARG A 86 -0.50 23.58 4.89
C ARG A 86 -0.29 22.12 4.48
N GLY A 87 -0.06 21.91 3.19
CA GLY A 87 0.31 20.62 2.63
C GLY A 87 1.80 20.32 2.78
N VAL A 88 2.21 19.17 2.26
CA VAL A 88 3.62 18.78 2.18
C VAL A 88 4.35 19.70 1.20
N THR A 89 5.37 20.40 1.68
CA THR A 89 6.27 21.23 0.87
C THR A 89 7.48 20.42 0.43
N LEU A 90 7.68 20.32 -0.88
CA LEU A 90 8.83 19.67 -1.50
C LEU A 90 9.78 20.76 -2.01
N ASP A 91 11.05 20.68 -1.63
CA ASP A 91 12.12 21.51 -2.20
C ASP A 91 12.82 20.70 -3.30
N ILE A 92 12.64 21.11 -4.55
CA ILE A 92 13.25 20.44 -5.70
C ILE A 92 14.41 21.31 -6.17
N GLU A 93 15.61 20.73 -6.11
CA GLU A 93 16.83 21.29 -6.67
C GLU A 93 16.92 20.92 -8.16
N GLU A 94 16.96 21.92 -9.04
CA GLU A 94 17.10 21.72 -10.48
C GLU A 94 18.57 21.42 -10.80
N ILE A 95 18.86 20.20 -11.25
CA ILE A 95 20.14 19.88 -11.85
C ILE A 95 20.14 20.48 -13.27
N HIS A 96 20.77 21.65 -13.45
CA HIS A 96 21.06 22.16 -14.80
C HIS A 96 22.06 21.19 -15.45
N GLN A 97 21.62 20.47 -16.48
CA GLN A 97 22.52 19.79 -17.39
C GLN A 97 23.04 20.84 -18.36
N ASP A 98 24.31 21.21 -18.23
CA ASP A 98 25.06 22.02 -19.19
C ASP A 98 25.19 21.31 -20.55
#